data_AF-A0A0C2F4V5-F1
#
_entry.id   AF-A0A0C2F4V5-F1
#
_cell.length_a   1.000
_cell.length_b   1.000
_cell.length_c   1.000
_cell.angle_alpha   90.00
_cell.angle_beta   90.00
_cell.angle_gamma   90.00
#
_symmetry.space_group_name_H-M   'P 1'
#
loop_
_entity.id
_entity.type
_entity.pdbx_description
1 polymer ?
#
loop_
_entity_poly.entity_id
_entity_poly.type
_entity_poly.pdbx_seq_one_letter_code
_entity_poly.pdbx_strand_id
1 'polypeptide(L)'
;MKLFELILIGFLSGFTICTRPSPPAIDMSKSTKPSAKCEFSVHKDGPGGEPVTGTALDVVLYYSIQCQAQDGYCLSVSNCTISSDEAGFKPYPIIDEDGCSLEPSLYDDVTYESSFTAGIRNPYPVRFRSSSGAVLLYCVTTLVPTTMDSTCPRPECAEHTTDS
;
A
#
# COMPACT_ATOMS: atom_id res chain seq x y z
N MET A 1 36.90 -51.32 76.57
CA MET A 1 37.44 -50.08 77.16
C MET A 1 36.52 -48.95 76.72
N LYS A 2 35.97 -48.19 77.68
CA LYS A 2 35.04 -47.07 77.50
C LYS A 2 35.56 -46.04 76.48
N LEU A 3 34.67 -45.33 75.77
CA LEU A 3 34.36 -43.90 76.02
C LEU A 3 33.35 -43.31 75.00
N PHE A 4 32.22 -42.79 75.51
CA PHE A 4 31.45 -41.58 75.11
C PHE A 4 30.92 -41.43 73.67
N GLU A 5 29.61 -41.47 73.41
CA GLU A 5 28.60 -40.37 73.55
C GLU A 5 28.99 -39.06 72.81
N LEU A 6 28.26 -38.71 71.74
CA LEU A 6 27.36 -37.53 71.75
C LEU A 6 26.52 -37.45 70.46
N ILE A 7 25.24 -37.14 70.66
CA ILE A 7 24.13 -36.93 69.70
C ILE A 7 24.27 -35.60 68.96
N LEU A 8 23.87 -35.52 67.68
CA LEU A 8 23.24 -34.31 67.15
C LEU A 8 22.17 -34.61 66.07
N ILE A 9 21.03 -33.96 66.26
CA ILE A 9 19.75 -34.08 65.56
C ILE A 9 19.74 -33.12 64.37
N GLY A 10 19.17 -33.49 63.22
CA GLY A 10 19.14 -32.61 62.03
C GLY A 10 18.03 -32.92 61.03
N PHE A 11 16.82 -32.46 61.36
CA PHE A 11 15.64 -32.13 60.52
C PHE A 11 15.60 -32.52 59.03
N LEU A 12 14.59 -33.34 58.69
CA LEU A 12 13.99 -33.45 57.36
C LEU A 12 13.38 -32.08 56.95
N SER A 13 14.01 -31.38 56.01
CA SER A 13 13.41 -30.24 55.32
C SER A 13 13.17 -30.62 53.86
N GLY A 14 11.93 -31.03 53.56
CA GLY A 14 11.45 -31.14 52.19
C GLY A 14 11.29 -29.74 51.62
N PHE A 15 12.24 -29.28 50.80
CA PHE A 15 12.06 -28.11 49.96
C PHE A 15 11.11 -28.48 48.81
N THR A 16 9.80 -28.27 49.00
CA THR A 16 8.88 -28.20 47.87
C THR A 16 9.13 -26.89 47.15
N ILE A 17 9.87 -26.97 46.04
CA ILE A 17 10.05 -25.86 45.11
C ILE A 17 8.68 -25.62 44.45
N CYS A 18 7.95 -24.61 44.91
CA CYS A 18 6.84 -24.06 44.14
C CYS A 18 7.41 -23.34 42.92
N THR A 19 7.50 -24.03 41.77
CA THR A 19 7.74 -23.37 40.49
C THR A 19 6.51 -22.54 40.13
N ARG A 20 6.63 -21.21 40.25
CA ARG A 20 5.63 -20.27 39.76
C ARG A 20 5.57 -20.40 38.24
N PRO A 21 4.41 -20.72 37.62
CA PRO A 21 4.29 -20.71 36.17
C PRO A 21 4.60 -19.30 35.68
N SER A 22 5.57 -19.19 34.77
CA SER A 22 5.79 -17.95 34.03
C SER A 22 4.52 -17.61 33.25
N PRO A 23 4.08 -16.33 33.24
CA PRO A 23 2.96 -15.94 32.40
C PRO A 23 3.27 -16.31 30.94
N PRO A 24 2.25 -16.71 30.15
CA PRO A 24 2.46 -17.06 28.76
C PRO A 24 3.11 -15.87 28.05
N ALA A 25 4.24 -16.14 27.38
CA ALA A 25 4.85 -15.16 26.50
C ALA A 25 3.81 -14.79 25.44
N ILE A 26 3.37 -13.53 25.43
CA ILE A 26 2.53 -13.02 24.36
C ILE A 26 3.43 -13.01 23.13
N ASP A 27 3.18 -13.94 22.23
CA ASP A 27 3.86 -14.04 20.97
C ASP A 27 3.51 -12.83 20.11
N MET A 28 4.37 -11.82 20.14
CA MET A 28 4.24 -10.60 19.35
C MET A 28 4.69 -10.81 17.89
N SER A 29 4.77 -12.06 17.41
CA SER A 29 5.31 -12.41 16.10
C SER A 29 4.27 -12.60 14.99
N LYS A 30 3.21 -11.78 14.93
CA LYS A 30 2.45 -11.67 13.68
C LYS A 30 1.68 -10.37 13.53
N SER A 31 2.38 -9.23 13.47
CA SER A 31 1.82 -8.04 12.83
C SER A 31 1.66 -8.32 11.33
N THR A 32 0.58 -9.00 10.95
CA THR A 32 0.25 -9.24 9.54
C THR A 32 -0.14 -7.89 8.96
N LYS A 33 0.75 -7.25 8.19
CA LYS A 33 0.41 -6.04 7.45
C LYS A 33 -0.81 -6.35 6.58
N PRO A 34 -1.88 -5.54 6.60
CA PRO A 34 -3.03 -5.77 5.75
C PRO A 34 -2.59 -5.74 4.29
N SER A 35 -3.12 -6.67 3.50
CA SER A 35 -2.93 -6.70 2.06
C SER A 35 -4.27 -6.91 1.36
N ALA A 36 -4.44 -6.29 0.21
CA ALA A 36 -5.61 -6.44 -0.64
C ALA A 36 -5.17 -6.78 -2.06
N LYS A 37 -5.96 -7.58 -2.75
CA LYS A 37 -5.79 -7.74 -4.21
C LYS A 37 -6.36 -6.51 -4.89
N CYS A 38 -5.63 -6.00 -5.87
CA CYS A 38 -6.04 -4.85 -6.67
C CYS A 38 -6.08 -5.22 -8.15
N GLU A 39 -7.03 -4.65 -8.86
CA GLU A 39 -7.22 -4.74 -10.30
C GLU A 39 -6.96 -3.38 -10.94
N PHE A 40 -6.20 -3.37 -12.03
CA PHE A 40 -5.90 -2.20 -12.82
C PHE A 40 -6.63 -2.30 -14.15
N SER A 41 -7.32 -1.24 -14.53
CA SER A 41 -8.02 -1.13 -15.81
C SER A 41 -7.88 0.27 -16.38
N VAL A 42 -8.03 0.40 -17.70
CA VAL A 42 -8.00 1.70 -18.39
C VAL A 42 -9.35 1.90 -19.04
N HIS A 43 -9.94 3.07 -18.83
CA HIS A 43 -11.27 3.42 -19.31
C HIS A 43 -11.19 4.66 -20.20
N LYS A 44 -12.15 4.76 -21.13
CA LYS A 44 -12.31 5.95 -21.97
C LYS A 44 -12.99 7.08 -21.19
N ASP A 45 -12.49 8.31 -21.32
CA ASP A 45 -13.03 9.56 -20.78
C ASP A 45 -13.03 9.70 -19.24
N GLY A 46 -13.52 8.70 -18.49
CA GLY A 46 -13.68 8.78 -17.04
C GLY A 46 -13.98 7.44 -16.34
N PRO A 47 -14.31 7.46 -15.04
CA PRO A 47 -14.46 6.25 -14.20
C PRO A 47 -15.61 5.32 -14.62
N GLY A 48 -16.65 5.86 -15.25
CA GLY A 48 -17.77 5.08 -15.82
C GLY A 48 -17.59 4.72 -17.30
N GLY A 49 -16.43 5.01 -17.88
CA GLY A 49 -16.14 4.76 -19.27
C GLY A 49 -16.00 3.29 -19.63
N GLU A 50 -16.10 2.98 -20.92
CA GLU A 50 -15.82 1.63 -21.42
C GLU A 50 -14.34 1.28 -21.27
N PRO A 51 -13.99 0.03 -20.89
CA PRO A 51 -12.60 -0.39 -20.76
C PRO A 51 -11.93 -0.47 -22.13
N VAL A 52 -10.68 -0.04 -22.20
CA VAL A 52 -9.88 0.02 -23.43
C VAL A 52 -8.49 -0.60 -23.22
N THR A 53 -7.96 -1.23 -24.27
CA THR A 53 -6.58 -1.75 -24.32
C THR A 53 -5.70 -0.99 -25.31
N GLY A 54 -6.31 -0.12 -26.12
CA GLY A 54 -5.65 0.75 -27.06
C GLY A 54 -6.54 1.94 -27.38
N THR A 55 -5.93 3.07 -27.71
CA THR A 55 -6.65 4.32 -27.97
C THR A 55 -5.92 5.18 -29.00
N ALA A 56 -6.62 6.17 -29.54
CA ALA A 56 -6.00 7.28 -30.26
C ALA A 56 -5.51 8.35 -29.27
N LEU A 57 -4.57 9.20 -29.70
CA LEU A 57 -3.92 10.21 -28.86
C LEU A 57 -4.80 11.43 -28.54
N ASP A 58 -5.99 11.50 -29.12
CA ASP A 58 -6.99 12.56 -28.95
C ASP A 58 -8.14 12.16 -28.02
N VAL A 59 -7.98 11.05 -27.30
CA VAL A 59 -8.99 10.49 -26.40
C VAL A 59 -8.52 10.61 -24.95
N VAL A 60 -9.37 11.08 -24.06
CA VAL A 60 -9.08 11.11 -22.63
C VAL A 60 -9.08 9.68 -22.08
N LEU A 61 -8.09 9.34 -21.27
CA LEU A 61 -8.02 8.07 -20.55
C LEU A 61 -8.23 8.26 -19.06
N TYR A 62 -8.76 7.23 -18.43
CA TYR A 62 -8.89 7.12 -16.99
C TYR A 62 -8.29 5.79 -16.53
N TYR A 63 -7.19 5.85 -15.81
CA TYR A 63 -6.55 4.68 -15.20
C TYR A 63 -7.25 4.41 -13.88
N SER A 64 -7.93 3.26 -13.77
CA SER A 64 -8.68 2.85 -12.59
C SER A 64 -7.91 1.80 -11.80
N ILE A 65 -7.89 1.97 -10.48
CA ILE A 65 -7.24 1.06 -9.53
C ILE A 65 -8.27 0.70 -8.47
N GLN A 66 -8.74 -0.55 -8.51
CA GLN A 66 -9.75 -1.05 -7.59
C GLN A 66 -9.19 -2.17 -6.72
N CYS A 67 -9.25 -2.00 -5.40
CA CYS A 67 -8.78 -3.00 -4.45
C CYS A 67 -9.94 -3.63 -3.67
N GLN A 68 -9.71 -4.84 -3.16
CA GLN A 68 -10.65 -5.48 -2.23
C GLN A 68 -10.75 -4.68 -0.94
N ALA A 69 -11.98 -4.49 -0.46
CA ALA A 69 -12.24 -3.77 0.78
C ALA A 69 -11.63 -4.49 1.99
N GLN A 70 -11.12 -3.71 2.95
CA GLN A 70 -10.54 -4.17 4.20
C GLN A 70 -10.99 -3.26 5.35
N ASP A 71 -11.60 -3.85 6.38
CA ASP A 71 -12.19 -3.09 7.48
C ASP A 71 -11.16 -2.22 8.20
N GLY A 72 -11.47 -0.95 8.39
CA GLY A 72 -10.60 0.02 9.07
C GLY A 72 -9.41 0.52 8.25
N TYR A 73 -9.38 0.24 6.93
CA TYR A 73 -8.35 0.70 6.02
C TYR A 73 -8.94 1.38 4.78
N CYS A 74 -8.08 2.03 4.01
CA CYS A 74 -8.36 2.40 2.65
C CYS A 74 -7.13 2.37 1.75
N LEU A 75 -7.39 2.27 0.46
CA LEU A 75 -6.38 2.31 -0.60
C LEU A 75 -5.76 3.69 -0.66
N SER A 76 -4.43 3.78 -0.65
CA SER A 76 -3.62 4.93 -1.04
C SER A 76 -2.75 4.55 -2.24
N VAL A 77 -2.68 5.41 -3.24
CA VAL A 77 -1.86 5.23 -4.44
C VAL A 77 -0.77 6.30 -4.47
N SER A 78 0.46 5.91 -4.80
CA SER A 78 1.63 6.79 -4.84
C SER A 78 2.66 6.26 -5.83
N ASN A 79 3.68 7.06 -6.13
CA ASN A 79 4.87 6.67 -6.88
C ASN A 79 4.53 5.96 -8.20
N CYS A 80 3.69 6.60 -9.02
CA CYS A 80 3.34 6.05 -10.32
C CYS A 80 4.40 6.39 -11.35
N THR A 81 4.68 5.43 -12.23
CA THR A 81 5.61 5.55 -13.33
C THR A 81 4.99 5.01 -14.61
N ILE A 82 5.41 5.56 -15.74
CA ILE A 82 5.12 5.01 -17.06
C ILE A 82 6.41 4.49 -17.72
N SER A 83 6.31 3.41 -18.47
CA SER A 83 7.42 2.88 -19.27
C SER A 83 6.94 2.28 -20.58
N SER A 84 7.86 2.02 -21.50
CA SER A 84 7.60 1.10 -22.61
C SER A 84 7.69 -0.35 -22.11
N ASP A 85 7.11 -1.28 -22.87
CA ASP A 85 7.28 -2.72 -22.75
C ASP A 85 8.66 -3.22 -23.26
N GLU A 86 9.46 -2.34 -23.84
CA GLU A 86 10.79 -2.65 -24.34
C GLU A 86 11.83 -2.79 -23.22
N ALA A 87 12.72 -3.77 -23.38
CA ALA A 87 13.76 -4.04 -22.40
C ALA A 87 14.75 -2.87 -22.28
N GLY A 88 15.13 -2.54 -21.04
CA GLY A 88 16.09 -1.46 -20.75
C GLY A 88 15.48 -0.06 -20.75
N PHE A 89 14.17 0.08 -20.98
CA PHE A 89 13.50 1.36 -20.83
C PHE A 89 13.44 1.78 -19.36
N LYS A 90 13.92 2.99 -19.05
CA LYS A 90 13.85 3.53 -17.69
C LYS A 90 12.44 4.07 -17.42
N PRO A 91 11.76 3.64 -16.34
CA PRO A 91 10.47 4.21 -15.98
C PRO A 91 10.56 5.71 -15.73
N TYR A 92 9.56 6.44 -16.22
CA TYR A 92 9.39 7.88 -16.02
C TYR A 92 8.35 8.12 -14.93
N PRO A 93 8.69 8.81 -13.82
CA PRO A 93 7.74 9.09 -12.75
C PRO A 93 6.71 10.13 -13.19
N ILE A 94 5.44 9.89 -12.87
CA ILE A 94 4.31 10.78 -13.20
C ILE A 94 3.48 11.17 -11.98
N ILE A 95 3.53 10.38 -10.90
CA ILE A 95 2.88 10.68 -9.62
C ILE A 95 3.93 10.50 -8.52
N ASP A 96 3.99 11.44 -7.58
CA ASP A 96 4.92 11.43 -6.45
C ASP A 96 4.44 10.56 -5.26
N GLU A 97 5.12 10.68 -4.12
CA GLU A 97 4.82 9.90 -2.91
C GLU A 97 3.49 10.26 -2.22
N ASP A 98 2.98 11.47 -2.47
CA ASP A 98 1.73 11.97 -1.89
C ASP A 98 0.53 11.75 -2.82
N GLY A 99 0.75 11.19 -4.01
CA GLY A 99 -0.31 10.99 -5.00
C GLY A 99 -0.53 12.21 -5.89
N CYS A 100 0.40 13.16 -5.89
CA CYS A 100 0.34 14.36 -6.69
C CYS A 100 1.06 14.18 -8.02
N SER A 101 0.52 14.79 -9.06
CA SER A 101 1.07 14.73 -10.40
C SER A 101 2.36 15.52 -10.50
N LEU A 102 3.37 14.86 -11.06
CA LEU A 102 4.62 15.47 -11.49
C LEU A 102 4.49 16.05 -12.91
N GLU A 103 3.43 15.72 -13.62
CA GLU A 103 3.15 16.15 -15.00
C GLU A 103 1.70 16.62 -15.15
N PRO A 104 1.28 17.74 -14.53
CA PRO A 104 -0.12 18.16 -14.44
C PRO A 104 -0.79 18.44 -15.81
N SER A 105 0.01 18.68 -16.85
CA SER A 105 -0.49 18.85 -18.21
C SER A 105 -0.86 17.53 -18.90
N LEU A 106 -0.34 16.40 -18.40
CA LEU A 106 -0.52 15.08 -18.98
C LEU A 106 -1.29 14.14 -18.05
N TYR A 107 -1.09 14.22 -16.74
CA TYR A 107 -1.74 13.37 -15.75
C TYR A 107 -2.28 14.25 -14.64
N ASP A 108 -3.54 14.02 -14.26
CA ASP A 108 -4.14 14.66 -13.09
C ASP A 108 -3.60 13.98 -11.80
N ASP A 109 -3.75 14.63 -10.65
CA ASP A 109 -3.46 14.02 -9.35
C ASP A 109 -4.32 12.74 -9.15
N VAL A 110 -3.91 11.87 -8.23
CA VAL A 110 -4.71 10.69 -7.88
C VAL A 110 -6.03 11.13 -7.25
N THR A 111 -7.15 10.73 -7.87
CA THR A 111 -8.50 10.92 -7.32
C THR A 111 -9.05 9.62 -6.72
N TYR A 112 -10.04 9.73 -5.84
CA TYR A 112 -10.65 8.58 -5.17
C TYR A 112 -12.17 8.63 -5.31
N GLU A 113 -12.72 7.67 -6.05
CA GLU A 113 -14.18 7.47 -6.19
C GLU A 113 -14.77 6.77 -4.96
N SER A 114 -13.95 6.00 -4.23
CA SER A 114 -14.32 5.36 -2.97
C SER A 114 -13.07 5.08 -2.11
N SER A 115 -13.27 4.55 -0.91
CA SER A 115 -12.17 4.11 -0.02
C SER A 115 -11.23 3.09 -0.66
N PHE A 116 -11.67 2.36 -1.70
CA PHE A 116 -10.89 1.31 -2.36
C PHE A 116 -10.88 1.43 -3.89
N THR A 117 -11.25 2.59 -4.43
CA THR A 117 -11.22 2.85 -5.87
C THR A 117 -10.57 4.20 -6.09
N ALA A 118 -9.42 4.17 -6.73
CA ALA A 118 -8.66 5.36 -7.12
C ALA A 118 -8.60 5.46 -8.64
N GLY A 119 -8.30 6.65 -9.14
CA GLY A 119 -7.92 6.78 -10.53
C GLY A 119 -7.05 7.97 -10.83
N ILE A 120 -6.53 7.95 -12.05
CA ILE A 120 -5.62 8.95 -12.59
C ILE A 120 -6.15 9.28 -13.98
N ARG A 121 -6.52 10.54 -14.19
CA ARG A 121 -7.01 10.99 -15.49
C ARG A 121 -5.84 11.46 -16.34
N ASN A 122 -5.86 11.08 -17.62
CA ASN A 122 -4.84 11.42 -18.60
C ASN A 122 -5.53 12.07 -19.81
N PRO A 123 -5.61 13.41 -19.87
CA PRO A 123 -6.27 14.12 -20.97
C PRO A 123 -5.64 13.88 -22.34
N TYR A 124 -4.33 13.62 -22.38
CA TYR A 124 -3.56 13.43 -23.60
C TYR A 124 -2.72 12.16 -23.50
N PRO A 125 -3.17 11.04 -24.08
CA PRO A 125 -2.40 9.79 -24.10
C PRO A 125 -1.00 10.02 -24.64
N VAL A 126 -0.03 9.50 -23.90
CA VAL A 126 1.38 9.62 -24.26
C VAL A 126 1.85 8.38 -25.00
N ARG A 127 2.94 8.54 -25.75
CA ARG A 127 3.70 7.42 -26.30
C ARG A 127 5.18 7.71 -26.19
N PHE A 128 5.97 6.68 -26.00
CA PHE A 128 7.42 6.82 -26.08
C PHE A 128 7.86 6.94 -27.54
N ARG A 129 8.88 7.79 -27.79
CA ARG A 129 9.45 7.93 -29.12
C ARG A 129 10.18 6.64 -29.48
N SER A 130 9.97 6.18 -30.71
CA SER A 130 10.60 4.97 -31.27
C SER A 130 10.22 3.66 -30.56
N SER A 131 9.12 3.63 -29.80
CA SER A 131 8.61 2.38 -29.19
C SER A 131 7.50 1.72 -30.00
N SER A 132 7.15 0.49 -29.61
CA SER A 132 5.96 -0.29 -30.03
C SER A 132 4.61 0.46 -29.93
N GLY A 133 4.56 1.58 -29.19
CA GLY A 133 3.35 2.32 -28.88
C GLY A 133 2.65 1.88 -27.59
N ALA A 134 3.08 0.77 -26.97
CA ALA A 134 2.58 0.36 -25.67
C ALA A 134 3.14 1.25 -24.55
N VAL A 135 2.28 1.57 -23.58
CA VAL A 135 2.64 2.27 -22.35
C VAL A 135 2.18 1.42 -21.17
N LEU A 136 3.12 1.11 -20.29
CA LEU A 136 2.89 0.38 -19.06
C LEU A 136 2.80 1.39 -17.91
N LEU A 137 1.69 1.36 -17.16
CA LEU A 137 1.56 2.11 -15.91
C LEU A 137 1.89 1.18 -14.74
N TYR A 138 2.75 1.65 -13.85
CA TYR A 138 3.02 1.01 -12.57
C TYR A 138 2.80 2.02 -11.45
N CYS A 139 2.10 1.63 -10.38
CA CYS A 139 1.88 2.44 -9.19
C CYS A 139 2.11 1.62 -7.92
N VAL A 140 2.51 2.29 -6.84
CA VAL A 140 2.56 1.69 -5.51
C VAL A 140 1.21 1.86 -4.81
N THR A 141 0.57 0.76 -4.45
CA THR A 141 -0.67 0.74 -3.69
C THR A 141 -0.42 0.30 -2.25
N THR A 142 -0.93 1.06 -1.28
CA THR A 142 -0.79 0.80 0.15
C THR A 142 -2.15 0.89 0.85
N LEU A 143 -2.37 0.07 1.87
CA LEU A 143 -3.52 0.23 2.76
C LEU A 143 -3.14 1.12 3.95
N VAL A 144 -3.85 2.23 4.11
CA VAL A 144 -3.70 3.19 5.22
C VAL A 144 -4.88 3.06 6.18
N PRO A 145 -4.68 3.14 7.50
CA PRO A 145 -5.78 3.11 8.45
C PRO A 145 -6.75 4.28 8.25
N THR A 146 -8.04 4.03 8.39
CA THR A 146 -9.02 5.11 8.48
C THR A 146 -8.87 5.88 9.80
N THR A 147 -9.28 7.14 9.81
CA THR A 147 -9.40 7.94 11.04
C THR A 147 -10.47 7.38 11.98
N MET A 148 -10.52 7.89 13.22
CA MET A 148 -11.56 7.52 14.20
C MET A 148 -12.98 7.77 13.67
N ASP A 149 -13.14 8.79 12.82
CA ASP A 149 -14.41 9.15 12.18
C ASP A 149 -14.68 8.33 10.89
N SER A 150 -13.96 7.22 10.68
CA SER A 150 -14.06 6.35 9.51
C SER A 150 -13.74 7.05 8.18
N THR A 151 -12.91 8.09 8.22
CA THR A 151 -12.51 8.87 7.04
C THR A 151 -11.15 8.43 6.52
N CYS A 152 -10.90 8.59 5.23
CA CYS A 152 -9.61 8.27 4.64
C CYS A 152 -8.70 9.49 4.63
N PRO A 153 -7.51 9.42 5.27
CA PRO A 153 -6.53 10.49 5.14
C PRO A 153 -6.02 10.52 3.69
N ARG A 154 -6.12 11.69 3.05
CA ARG A 154 -5.64 11.95 1.69
C ARG A 154 -4.72 13.17 1.72
N PRO A 155 -3.53 13.11 1.10
CA PRO A 155 -2.72 14.30 0.89
C PRO A 155 -3.46 15.31 0.01
N GLU A 156 -3.19 16.59 0.22
CA GLU A 156 -3.67 17.67 -0.64
C GLU A 156 -2.55 18.10 -1.58
N CYS A 157 -2.82 18.03 -2.88
CA CYS A 157 -1.90 18.50 -3.89
C CYS A 157 -2.06 20.01 -4.08
N ALA A 158 -0.95 20.70 -4.40
CA ALA A 158 -1.00 22.11 -4.72
C ALA A 158 -1.81 22.33 -6.01
N GLU A 159 -2.58 23.42 -6.09
CA GLU A 159 -3.30 23.73 -7.32
C GLU A 159 -2.32 23.97 -8.47
N HIS A 160 -2.45 23.16 -9.51
CA HIS A 160 -1.68 23.32 -10.73
C HIS A 160 -2.29 24.44 -11.56
N THR A 161 -1.56 25.55 -11.72
CA THR A 161 -2.00 26.64 -12.59
C THR A 161 -1.88 26.18 -14.05
N THR A 162 -3.02 25.98 -14.70
CA THR A 162 -3.09 25.71 -16.13
C THR A 162 -2.88 27.02 -16.89
N ASP A 163 -1.61 27.35 -17.16
CA ASP A 163 -1.29 28.48 -18.03
C ASP A 163 -1.80 28.14 -19.45
N SER A 164 -2.90 28.81 -19.83
CA SER A 164 -3.67 28.59 -21.06
C SER A 164 -3.10 29.35 -22.24
#